data_AF-A0A4Q9LBD3-F1
#
_entry.id   AF-A0A4Q9LBD3-F1
#
_cell.length_a   1.000
_cell.length_b   1.000
_cell.length_c   1.000
_cell.angle_alpha   90.00
_cell.angle_beta   90.00
_cell.angle_gamma   90.00
#
_symmetry.space_group_name_H-M   'P 1'
#
loop_
_entity.id
_entity.type
_entity.pdbx_description
1 polymer ?
#
loop_
_entity_poly.entity_id
_entity_poly.type
_entity_poly.pdbx_seq_one_letter_code
_entity_poly.pdbx_strand_id
1 'polypeptide(L)'
;MEWITEKEAETLIALLKIRRENRIKYIGNNGYKYKSRRQLAMLNRIYNITNYPSTDTRNDIAVLLDIPQRSVQIWFQNTRQSMKDPKFVSSTDQKMKSILSGFNIISSKILKSTSEFSFKFHDSYATMNYEGNSFDISAFNLIKVYQEVQSEDYSEESLL
;
A
#
# COMPACT_ATOMS: atom_id res chain seq x y z
N MET A 1 3.26 -6.21 22.32
CA MET A 1 2.40 -5.10 21.88
C MET A 1 1.35 -5.72 21.00
N GLU A 2 0.09 -5.65 21.41
CA GLU A 2 -1.03 -6.18 20.61
C GLU A 2 -1.02 -5.48 19.25
N TRP A 3 -0.94 -6.28 18.18
CA TRP A 3 -1.07 -5.77 16.83
C TRP A 3 -2.49 -5.24 16.68
N ILE A 4 -2.60 -4.07 16.05
CA ILE A 4 -3.91 -3.50 15.68
C ILE A 4 -4.68 -4.54 14.85
N THR A 5 -5.95 -4.75 15.16
CA THR A 5 -6.82 -5.66 14.41
C THR A 5 -7.22 -5.04 13.07
N GLU A 6 -7.71 -5.85 12.13
CA GLU A 6 -8.20 -5.33 10.83
C GLU A 6 -9.32 -4.30 11.03
N LYS A 7 -10.27 -4.57 11.93
CA LYS A 7 -11.39 -3.68 12.25
C LYS A 7 -10.92 -2.34 12.83
N GLU A 8 -9.94 -2.38 13.73
CA GLU A 8 -9.34 -1.15 14.26
C GLU A 8 -8.62 -0.37 13.16
N ALA A 9 -7.92 -1.05 12.25
CA ALA A 9 -7.25 -0.41 11.12
C ALA A 9 -8.24 0.25 10.14
N GLU A 10 -9.31 -0.44 9.78
CA GLU A 10 -10.41 0.11 8.97
C GLU A 10 -11.03 1.34 9.66
N THR A 11 -11.27 1.24 10.96
CA THR A 11 -11.83 2.35 11.76
C THR A 11 -10.90 3.57 11.73
N LEU A 12 -9.59 3.38 11.86
CA LEU A 12 -8.61 4.47 11.76
C LEU A 12 -8.64 5.14 10.39
N ILE A 13 -8.65 4.36 9.31
CA ILE A 13 -8.75 4.90 7.94
C ILE A 13 -10.08 5.64 7.75
N ALA A 14 -11.19 5.10 8.25
CA ALA A 14 -12.50 5.73 8.18
C ALA A 14 -12.54 7.07 8.95
N LEU A 15 -11.97 7.12 10.16
CA LEU A 15 -11.85 8.36 10.93
C LEU A 15 -10.98 9.39 10.22
N LEU A 16 -9.87 8.96 9.61
CA LEU A 16 -9.01 9.82 8.80
C LEU A 16 -9.74 10.34 7.56
N LYS A 17 -10.53 9.52 6.87
CA LYS A 17 -11.40 9.94 5.75
C LYS A 17 -12.33 11.05 6.20
N ILE A 18 -13.09 10.84 7.27
CA ILE A 18 -14.02 11.83 7.82
C ILE A 18 -13.30 13.14 8.15
N ARG A 19 -12.13 13.06 8.80
CA ARG A 19 -11.34 14.25 9.17
C ARG A 19 -10.80 15.01 7.95
N ARG A 20 -10.49 14.31 6.86
CA ARG A 20 -9.77 14.85 5.68
C ARG A 20 -10.65 15.01 4.44
N GLU A 21 -11.93 14.62 4.52
CA GLU A 21 -12.92 14.56 3.43
C GLU A 21 -12.99 15.88 2.65
N ASN A 22 -13.06 17.01 3.35
CA ASN A 22 -13.13 18.35 2.76
C ASN A 22 -11.76 18.96 2.46
N ARG A 23 -10.66 18.29 2.79
CA ARG A 23 -9.31 18.79 2.48
C ARG A 23 -8.77 18.16 1.21
N ILE A 24 -8.91 16.84 1.07
CA ILE A 24 -8.38 16.09 -0.08
C ILE A 24 -9.21 16.36 -1.35
N LYS A 25 -10.52 16.57 -1.23
CA LYS A 25 -11.40 16.95 -2.35
C LYS A 25 -11.07 18.33 -2.93
N TYR A 26 -10.55 19.25 -2.12
CA TYR A 26 -10.31 20.66 -2.52
C TYR A 26 -8.84 20.98 -2.86
N ILE A 27 -7.90 20.04 -2.65
CA ILE A 27 -6.53 20.18 -3.20
C ILE A 27 -6.57 20.25 -4.74
N GLY A 28 -7.67 19.80 -5.36
CA GLY A 28 -7.95 20.02 -6.78
C GLY A 28 -6.95 19.32 -7.69
N ASN A 29 -7.20 19.37 -8.99
CA ASN A 29 -6.26 18.93 -10.03
C ASN A 29 -5.00 19.84 -10.13
N ASN A 30 -4.74 20.68 -9.12
CA ASN A 30 -3.74 21.72 -9.18
C ASN A 30 -2.35 21.17 -8.86
N GLY A 31 -1.60 20.92 -9.93
CA GLY A 31 -0.15 20.88 -9.92
C GLY A 31 0.45 19.56 -9.46
N TYR A 32 1.35 19.03 -10.29
CA TYR A 32 2.27 17.99 -9.87
C TYR A 32 3.07 18.47 -8.65
N LYS A 33 2.64 18.10 -7.44
CA LYS A 33 3.47 18.24 -6.24
C LYS A 33 4.47 17.08 -6.23
N TYR A 34 5.76 17.39 -6.14
CA TYR A 34 6.79 16.39 -5.93
C TYR A 34 6.47 15.60 -4.65
N LYS A 35 6.51 14.28 -4.76
CA LYS A 35 6.24 13.37 -3.65
C LYS A 35 7.45 13.38 -2.73
N SER A 36 7.24 13.48 -1.42
CA SER A 36 8.33 13.37 -0.44
C SER A 36 8.96 11.97 -0.48
N ARG A 37 10.19 11.84 0.05
CA ARG A 37 10.87 10.54 0.20
C ARG A 37 9.97 9.52 0.91
N ARG A 38 9.27 9.95 1.96
CA ARG A 38 8.30 9.14 2.72
C ARG A 38 7.13 8.67 1.86
N GLN A 39 6.54 9.58 1.10
CA GLN A 39 5.43 9.26 0.20
C GLN A 39 5.87 8.25 -0.88
N LEU A 40 7.06 8.42 -1.45
CA LEU A 40 7.62 7.47 -2.42
C LEU A 40 7.94 6.11 -1.80
N ALA A 41 8.52 6.07 -0.58
CA ALA A 41 8.83 4.83 0.12
C ALA A 41 7.56 4.00 0.37
N MET A 42 6.50 4.63 0.87
CA MET A 42 5.21 3.96 1.06
C MET A 42 4.62 3.47 -0.26
N LEU A 43 4.60 4.30 -1.31
CA LEU A 43 4.08 3.92 -2.61
C LEU A 43 4.84 2.73 -3.20
N ASN A 44 6.17 2.70 -3.07
CA ASN A 44 7.00 1.57 -3.50
C ASN A 44 6.70 0.29 -2.72
N ARG A 45 6.58 0.37 -1.38
CA ARG A 45 6.22 -0.80 -0.56
C ARG A 45 4.86 -1.36 -0.93
N ILE A 46 3.87 -0.50 -1.14
CA ILE A 46 2.54 -0.93 -1.56
C ILE A 46 2.57 -1.51 -2.97
N TYR A 47 3.35 -0.92 -3.89
CA TYR A 47 3.54 -1.46 -5.24
C TYR A 47 4.07 -2.90 -5.23
N ASN A 48 4.94 -3.23 -4.26
CA ASN A 48 5.43 -4.59 -4.08
C ASN A 48 4.36 -5.57 -3.58
N ILE A 49 3.29 -5.08 -2.94
CA ILE A 49 2.14 -5.89 -2.51
C ILE A 49 1.11 -6.00 -3.64
N THR A 50 0.74 -4.86 -4.22
CA THR A 50 -0.17 -4.77 -5.37
C THR A 50 0.25 -3.63 -6.29
N ASN A 51 0.50 -3.96 -7.55
CA ASN A 51 0.81 -3.01 -8.62
C ASN A 51 -0.47 -2.48 -9.31
N TYR A 52 -1.65 -3.05 -9.02
CA TYR A 52 -2.97 -2.63 -9.53
C TYR A 52 -3.94 -2.35 -8.37
N PRO A 53 -3.72 -1.31 -7.55
CA PRO A 53 -4.63 -1.00 -6.46
C PRO A 53 -6.01 -0.53 -6.98
N SER A 54 -7.08 -1.01 -6.35
CA SER A 54 -8.47 -0.59 -6.58
C SER A 54 -8.69 0.90 -6.33
N THR A 55 -9.88 1.38 -6.69
CA THR A 55 -10.32 2.75 -6.39
C THR A 55 -10.30 3.05 -4.90
N ASP A 56 -10.78 2.12 -4.07
CA ASP A 56 -10.84 2.27 -2.62
C ASP A 56 -9.45 2.24 -1.98
N THR A 57 -8.61 1.28 -2.39
CA THR A 57 -7.21 1.24 -1.94
C THR A 57 -6.47 2.54 -2.28
N ARG A 58 -6.68 3.10 -3.49
CA ARG A 58 -6.08 4.38 -3.86
C ARG A 58 -6.60 5.54 -3.00
N ASN A 59 -7.87 5.51 -2.59
CA ASN A 59 -8.42 6.49 -1.66
C ASN A 59 -7.78 6.37 -0.27
N ASP A 60 -7.58 5.15 0.22
CA ASP A 60 -6.95 4.91 1.52
C ASP A 60 -5.50 5.40 1.54
N ILE A 61 -4.74 5.09 0.48
CA ILE A 61 -3.36 5.58 0.31
C ILE A 61 -3.33 7.10 0.26
N ALA A 62 -4.24 7.72 -0.50
CA ALA A 62 -4.35 9.16 -0.63
C ALA A 62 -4.60 9.83 0.73
N VAL A 63 -5.52 9.25 1.52
CA VAL A 63 -5.83 9.70 2.86
C VAL A 63 -4.63 9.55 3.77
N LEU A 64 -3.92 8.42 3.77
CA LEU A 64 -2.75 8.18 4.62
C LEU A 64 -1.59 9.14 4.30
N LEU A 65 -1.31 9.34 3.01
CA LEU A 65 -0.20 10.18 2.52
C LEU A 65 -0.53 11.67 2.41
N ASP A 66 -1.79 12.05 2.63
CA ASP A 66 -2.32 13.42 2.45
C ASP A 66 -2.01 13.97 1.05
N ILE A 67 -2.23 13.14 0.02
CA ILE A 67 -2.08 13.51 -1.40
C ILE A 67 -3.36 13.19 -2.19
N PRO A 68 -3.60 13.81 -3.35
CA PRO A 68 -4.77 13.49 -4.16
C PRO A 68 -4.78 12.03 -4.64
N GLN A 69 -5.96 11.39 -4.63
CA GLN A 69 -6.16 10.05 -5.19
C GLN A 69 -5.68 9.95 -6.65
N ARG A 70 -5.90 11.01 -7.44
CA ARG A 70 -5.42 11.08 -8.83
C ARG A 70 -3.89 11.03 -8.91
N SER A 71 -3.18 11.65 -7.98
CA SER A 71 -1.71 11.60 -7.90
C SER A 71 -1.18 10.21 -7.55
N VAL A 72 -1.93 9.44 -6.74
CA VAL A 72 -1.66 8.01 -6.48
C VAL A 72 -1.87 7.22 -7.77
N GLN A 73 -3.03 7.39 -8.41
CA GLN A 73 -3.35 6.69 -9.66
C GLN A 73 -2.29 6.90 -10.76
N ILE A 74 -1.91 8.16 -11.02
CA ILE A 74 -0.91 8.50 -12.03
C ILE A 74 0.44 7.88 -11.68
N TRP A 75 0.83 7.91 -10.40
CA TRP A 75 2.08 7.29 -9.97
C TRP A 75 2.09 5.79 -10.28
N PHE A 76 1.06 5.04 -9.89
CA PHE A 76 0.97 3.60 -10.20
C PHE A 76 0.94 3.32 -11.71
N GLN A 77 0.29 4.18 -12.51
CA GLN A 77 0.30 4.07 -13.97
C GLN A 77 1.71 4.24 -14.54
N ASN A 78 2.41 5.32 -14.14
CA ASN A 78 3.76 5.62 -14.61
C ASN A 78 4.77 4.56 -14.16
N THR A 79 4.70 4.11 -12.91
CA THR A 79 5.58 3.07 -12.36
C THR A 79 5.44 1.76 -13.14
N ARG A 80 4.22 1.36 -13.50
CA ARG A 80 4.02 0.16 -14.34
C ARG A 80 4.58 0.33 -15.75
N GLN A 81 4.47 1.52 -16.32
CA GLN A 81 5.03 1.79 -17.66
C GLN A 81 6.56 1.72 -17.63
N SER A 82 7.21 2.33 -16.64
CA SER A 82 8.67 2.27 -16.53
C SER A 82 9.21 0.87 -16.25
N MET A 83 8.44 0.01 -15.56
CA MET A 83 8.83 -1.38 -15.30
C MET A 83 8.65 -2.29 -16.53
N LYS A 84 7.88 -1.88 -17.53
CA LYS A 84 7.78 -2.59 -18.82
C LYS A 84 8.93 -2.26 -19.76
N ASP A 85 9.69 -1.19 -19.48
CA ASP A 85 10.84 -0.83 -20.29
C ASP A 85 11.94 -1.89 -20.10
N PRO A 86 12.40 -2.57 -21.18
CA PRO A 86 13.35 -3.68 -21.11
C PRO A 86 14.69 -3.33 -20.45
N LYS A 87 14.98 -2.03 -20.30
CA LYS A 87 16.16 -1.50 -19.60
C LYS A 87 16.11 -1.71 -18.07
N PHE A 88 14.94 -1.92 -17.46
CA PHE A 88 14.74 -2.08 -16.01
C PHE A 88 14.51 -3.53 -15.54
N VAL A 89 14.21 -4.46 -16.45
CA VAL A 89 13.68 -5.80 -16.14
C VAL A 89 14.77 -6.85 -15.84
N SER A 90 16.05 -6.55 -16.09
CA SER A 90 17.12 -7.56 -16.13
C SER A 90 17.72 -7.99 -14.78
N SER A 91 17.64 -7.18 -13.71
CA SER A 91 18.24 -7.52 -12.39
C SER A 91 17.26 -7.57 -11.21
N THR A 92 16.10 -6.93 -11.33
CA THR A 92 15.15 -6.77 -10.21
C THR A 92 14.21 -7.97 -10.07
N ASP A 93 13.83 -8.59 -11.18
CA ASP A 93 12.83 -9.68 -11.24
C ASP A 93 13.25 -10.94 -10.46
N GLN A 94 14.54 -11.28 -10.46
CA GLN A 94 15.03 -12.49 -9.77
C GLN A 94 15.10 -12.30 -8.25
N LYS A 95 15.51 -11.11 -7.79
CA LYS A 95 15.55 -10.75 -6.36
C LYS A 95 14.15 -10.50 -5.79
N MET A 96 13.21 -10.02 -6.61
CA MET A 96 11.82 -9.77 -6.20
C MET A 96 11.00 -11.05 -6.07
N LYS A 97 11.15 -12.02 -7.00
CA LYS A 97 10.46 -13.31 -6.91
C LYS A 97 10.82 -14.10 -5.64
N SER A 98 12.05 -14.00 -5.16
CA SER A 98 12.50 -14.68 -3.93
C SER A 98 12.02 -14.00 -2.64
N ILE A 99 11.84 -12.68 -2.63
CA ILE A 99 11.28 -11.94 -1.49
C ILE A 99 9.76 -12.15 -1.40
N LEU A 100 9.06 -12.11 -2.55
CA LEU A 100 7.61 -12.35 -2.63
C LEU A 100 7.24 -13.80 -2.29
N SER A 101 8.07 -14.79 -2.65
CA SER A 101 7.86 -16.17 -2.20
C SER A 101 8.00 -16.28 -0.67
N GLY A 102 8.97 -15.60 -0.06
CA GLY A 102 9.14 -15.55 1.40
C GLY A 102 7.95 -14.90 2.13
N PHE A 103 7.45 -13.76 1.64
CA PHE A 103 6.32 -13.05 2.24
C PHE A 103 4.97 -13.79 2.10
N ASN A 104 4.72 -14.42 0.95
CA ASN A 104 3.53 -15.26 0.71
C ASN A 104 3.54 -16.54 1.56
N ILE A 105 4.71 -17.15 1.78
CA ILE A 105 4.84 -18.36 2.61
C ILE A 105 4.61 -18.05 4.10
N ILE A 106 5.13 -16.93 4.60
CA ILE A 106 4.95 -16.52 6.01
C ILE A 106 3.50 -16.09 6.26
N SER A 107 2.92 -15.29 5.38
CA SER A 107 1.53 -14.86 5.50
C SER A 107 0.54 -16.03 5.37
N SER A 108 0.74 -16.95 4.42
CA SER A 108 -0.16 -18.10 4.28
C SER A 108 -0.10 -19.10 5.44
N LYS A 109 1.03 -19.22 6.16
CA LYS A 109 1.13 -20.06 7.36
C LYS A 109 0.46 -19.41 8.57
N ILE A 110 0.59 -18.09 8.74
CA ILE A 110 -0.01 -17.34 9.84
C ILE A 110 -1.53 -17.14 9.62
N LEU A 111 -1.98 -16.95 8.37
CA LEU A 111 -3.39 -16.67 8.03
C LEU A 111 -4.26 -17.92 7.86
N LYS A 112 -3.69 -19.08 7.52
CA LYS A 112 -4.45 -20.34 7.50
C LYS A 112 -4.95 -20.76 8.90
N SER A 113 -4.39 -20.22 9.98
CA SER A 113 -4.88 -20.47 11.34
C SER A 113 -6.06 -19.58 11.75
N THR A 114 -6.29 -18.47 11.04
CA THR A 114 -7.42 -17.56 11.25
C THR A 114 -8.46 -17.84 10.17
N SER A 115 -9.55 -18.53 10.52
CA SER A 115 -10.60 -19.02 9.59
C SER A 115 -11.38 -17.94 8.83
N GLU A 116 -11.06 -16.65 9.00
CA GLU A 116 -11.82 -15.51 8.47
C GLU A 116 -11.26 -14.91 7.17
N PHE A 117 -10.03 -15.27 6.78
CA PHE A 117 -9.36 -14.68 5.60
C PHE A 117 -9.15 -15.70 4.47
N SER A 118 -9.60 -15.36 3.27
CA SER A 118 -9.43 -16.15 2.04
C SER A 118 -8.74 -15.33 0.96
N PHE A 119 -7.68 -15.83 0.32
CA PHE A 119 -7.00 -15.12 -0.77
C PHE A 119 -7.38 -15.71 -2.15
N LYS A 120 -7.63 -14.84 -3.14
CA LYS A 120 -7.68 -15.18 -4.57
C LYS A 120 -6.50 -14.52 -5.27
N PHE A 121 -5.66 -15.32 -5.91
CA PHE A 121 -4.50 -14.82 -6.64
C PHE A 121 -4.85 -14.61 -8.11
N HIS A 122 -4.63 -13.42 -8.64
CA HIS A 122 -4.69 -13.11 -10.06
C HIS A 122 -3.27 -12.94 -10.61
N ASP A 123 -3.09 -13.08 -11.93
CA ASP A 123 -1.79 -12.93 -12.61
C ASP A 123 -1.12 -11.57 -12.37
N SER A 124 -1.93 -10.59 -11.95
CA SER A 124 -1.55 -9.20 -11.81
C SER A 124 -1.42 -8.75 -10.34
N TYR A 125 -2.23 -9.30 -9.42
CA TYR A 125 -2.28 -8.92 -8.00
C TYR A 125 -3.08 -9.99 -7.23
N ALA A 126 -3.11 -9.90 -5.91
CA ALA A 126 -3.83 -10.86 -5.09
C ALA A 126 -4.94 -10.14 -4.30
N THR A 127 -6.15 -10.72 -4.26
CA THR A 127 -7.30 -10.19 -3.53
C THR A 127 -7.56 -11.02 -2.28
N MET A 128 -7.93 -10.33 -1.21
CA MET A 128 -8.24 -10.89 0.09
C MET A 128 -9.72 -10.72 0.36
N ASN A 129 -10.41 -11.81 0.69
CA ASN A 129 -11.78 -11.81 1.13
C ASN A 129 -11.81 -11.77 2.67
N TYR A 130 -12.57 -10.82 3.21
CA TYR A 130 -12.84 -10.65 4.63
C TYR A 130 -14.30 -10.28 4.83
N GLU A 131 -15.02 -11.04 5.67
CA GLU A 131 -16.47 -10.87 5.91
C GLU A 131 -17.31 -10.79 4.61
N GLY A 132 -16.87 -11.48 3.55
CA GLY A 132 -17.54 -11.48 2.24
C GLY A 132 -17.17 -10.33 1.30
N ASN A 133 -16.35 -9.37 1.74
CA ASN A 133 -15.85 -8.27 0.93
C ASN A 133 -14.45 -8.57 0.38
N SER A 134 -14.19 -8.19 -0.88
CA SER A 134 -12.92 -8.43 -1.56
C SER A 134 -12.06 -7.16 -1.62
N PHE A 135 -10.80 -7.26 -1.20
CA PHE A 135 -9.85 -6.14 -1.14
C PHE A 135 -8.51 -6.52 -1.79
N ASP A 136 -7.84 -5.59 -2.47
CA ASP A 136 -6.51 -5.86 -3.06
C ASP A 136 -5.37 -5.78 -2.03
N ILE A 137 -5.63 -5.16 -0.88
CA ILE A 137 -4.73 -5.06 0.27
C ILE A 137 -5.58 -4.79 1.51
N SER A 138 -5.21 -5.37 2.65
CA SER A 138 -5.90 -5.16 3.92
C SER A 138 -5.61 -3.78 4.51
N ALA A 139 -6.57 -3.24 5.26
CA ALA A 139 -6.41 -2.00 6.03
C ALA A 139 -5.24 -2.13 7.03
N PHE A 140 -5.12 -3.29 7.68
CA PHE A 140 -3.98 -3.59 8.55
C PHE A 140 -2.64 -3.44 7.83
N ASN A 141 -2.49 -4.05 6.64
CA ASN A 141 -1.23 -4.00 5.90
C ASN A 141 -0.90 -2.58 5.41
N LEU A 142 -1.92 -1.80 5.02
CA LEU A 142 -1.74 -0.39 4.67
C LEU A 142 -1.21 0.41 5.87
N ILE A 143 -1.80 0.26 7.05
CA ILE A 143 -1.36 0.95 8.27
C ILE A 143 0.01 0.48 8.71
N LYS A 144 0.28 -0.83 8.64
CA LYS A 144 1.58 -1.40 8.97
C LYS A 144 2.68 -0.80 8.10
N VAL A 145 2.50 -0.78 6.78
CA VAL A 145 3.46 -0.16 5.86
C VAL A 145 3.62 1.32 6.17
N TYR A 146 2.53 2.04 6.46
CA TYR A 146 2.59 3.45 6.84
C TYR A 146 3.43 3.66 8.12
N GLN A 147 3.20 2.87 9.17
CA GLN A 147 3.92 2.95 10.44
C GLN A 147 5.41 2.62 10.28
N GLU A 148 5.74 1.57 9.52
CA GLU A 148 7.13 1.20 9.22
C GLU A 148 7.87 2.35 8.53
N VAL A 149 7.25 2.96 7.52
CA VAL A 149 7.82 4.10 6.80
C VAL A 149 8.04 5.30 7.74
N GLN A 150 7.10 5.59 8.66
CA GLN A 150 7.32 6.65 9.64
C GLN A 150 8.44 6.33 10.63
N SER A 151 8.61 5.06 11.02
CA SER A 151 9.64 4.65 11.99
C SER A 151 11.06 4.74 11.45
N GLU A 152 11.25 4.53 10.15
CA GLU A 152 12.57 4.58 9.50
C GLU A 152 13.16 6.00 9.48
N ASP A 153 12.33 7.03 9.36
CA ASP A 153 12.80 8.42 9.39
C ASP A 153 13.39 8.84 10.75
N TYR A 154 12.88 8.31 11.87
CA TYR A 154 13.44 8.59 13.20
C TYR A 154 14.84 7.99 13.39
N SER A 155 15.18 6.94 12.62
CA SER A 155 16.49 6.30 12.71
C SER A 155 17.58 7.04 11.93
N GLU A 156 17.24 7.72 10.83
CA GLU A 156 18.19 8.54 10.08
C GLU A 156 18.37 9.94 10.71
N GLU A 157 17.35 10.51 11.36
CA GLU A 157 17.47 11.80 12.08
C GLU A 157 18.22 11.70 13.42
N SER A 158 18.27 10.53 14.06
CA SER A 158 19.00 10.32 15.33
C SER A 158 20.53 10.15 15.17
N LEU A 159 21.04 10.18 13.94
CA LEU A 159 22.47 10.06 13.61
C LEU A 159 23.11 11.41 13.19
N LEU A 160 22.39 12.51 13.37
CA LEU A 160 22.89 13.89 13.25
C LEU A 160 22.94 14.57 14.62
#